data_AF-A0A1K1NHL9-F1
#
_entry.id   AF-A0A1K1NHL9-F1
#
_cell.length_a   1.000
_cell.length_b   1.000
_cell.length_c   1.000
_cell.angle_alpha   90.00
_cell.angle_beta   90.00
_cell.angle_gamma   90.00
#
_symmetry.space_group_name_H-M   'P 1'
#
loop_
_entity.id
_entity.type
_entity.pdbx_description
1 polymer ?
#
loop_
_entity_poly.entity_id
_entity_poly.type
_entity_poly.pdbx_seq_one_letter_code
_entity_poly.pdbx_strand_id
1 'polypeptide(L)'
;MYIVLCKDIIESDIIPYLPKGKRGFPPTVELSEIVNSILYKLKTGVHWEHLPVAALFEGKILSYKTVFYHYRKWCKQGVWRDCWIELLKRHSKYLDLSSGDIDGSHTTAIRGGEDIGYQGRKKRRTTN
;
A
#
# COMPACT_ATOMS: atom_id res chain seq x y z
N MET A 1 13.38 11.59 15.23
CA MET A 1 12.37 11.20 14.23
C MET A 1 11.53 10.05 14.77
N TYR A 2 10.20 10.03 14.56
CA TYR A 2 9.38 8.86 14.87
C TYR A 2 9.62 7.78 13.81
N ILE A 3 9.91 6.54 14.24
CA ILE A 3 10.29 5.44 13.37
C ILE A 3 9.22 4.35 13.43
N VAL A 4 8.61 4.03 12.28
CA VAL A 4 7.62 2.95 12.16
C VAL A 4 8.31 1.61 11.98
N LEU A 5 9.28 1.57 11.06
CA LEU A 5 10.18 0.45 10.80
C LEU A 5 11.60 0.99 10.78
N CYS A 6 12.58 0.19 11.22
CA CYS A 6 13.97 0.63 11.16
C CYS A 6 14.40 0.88 9.70
N LYS A 7 15.37 1.78 9.55
CA LYS A 7 15.89 2.20 8.24
C LYS A 7 16.34 1.00 7.40
N ASP A 8 17.04 0.05 8.01
CA ASP A 8 17.57 -1.14 7.32
C ASP A 8 16.48 -2.02 6.71
N ILE A 9 15.34 -2.20 7.40
CA ILE A 9 14.18 -2.94 6.86
C ILE A 9 13.61 -2.19 5.66
N ILE A 10 13.44 -0.87 5.76
CA ILE A 10 12.92 -0.07 4.65
C ILE A 10 13.84 -0.15 3.43
N GLU A 11 15.15 -0.05 3.65
CA GLU A 11 16.17 -0.11 2.61
C GLU A 11 16.28 -1.48 1.93
N SER A 12 16.04 -2.57 2.67
CA SER A 12 16.12 -3.93 2.14
C SER A 12 14.81 -4.44 1.53
N ASP A 13 13.66 -4.05 2.07
CA ASP A 13 12.37 -4.65 1.72
C ASP A 13 11.45 -3.74 0.90
N ILE A 14 11.71 -2.43 0.84
CA ILE A 14 10.85 -1.48 0.12
C ILE A 14 11.60 -0.73 -0.96
N ILE A 15 12.74 -0.12 -0.62
CA ILE A 15 13.50 0.73 -1.57
C ILE A 15 13.89 0.01 -2.87
N PRO A 16 14.29 -1.28 -2.88
CA PRO A 16 14.70 -1.95 -4.12
C PRO A 16 13.59 -2.02 -5.18
N TYR A 17 12.33 -1.98 -4.74
CA TYR A 17 11.15 -2.02 -5.60
C TYR A 17 10.65 -0.62 -6.00
N LEU A 18 11.25 0.44 -5.45
CA LEU A 18 10.91 1.80 -5.85
C LEU A 18 11.44 2.09 -7.28
N PRO A 19 10.59 2.65 -8.16
CA PRO A 19 10.98 2.93 -9.52
C PRO A 19 12.03 4.03 -9.55
N LYS A 20 13.19 3.71 -10.14
CA LYS A 20 14.26 4.68 -10.36
C LYS A 20 13.81 5.70 -11.40
N GLY A 21 13.82 6.98 -11.03
CA GLY A 21 13.49 8.06 -11.95
C GLY A 21 14.49 8.11 -13.09
N LYS A 22 14.02 7.98 -14.34
CA LYS A 22 14.86 8.16 -15.54
C LYS A 22 15.18 9.64 -15.82
N ARG A 23 14.36 10.56 -15.29
CA ARG A 23 14.42 12.02 -15.50
C ARG A 23 13.96 12.73 -14.23
N GLY A 24 14.40 13.97 -14.06
CA GLY A 24 14.07 14.84 -12.92
C GLY A 24 15.15 14.83 -11.84
N PHE A 25 14.98 15.71 -10.86
CA PHE A 25 15.91 15.81 -9.73
C PHE A 25 15.72 14.63 -8.77
N PRO A 26 16.81 14.13 -8.16
CA PRO A 26 16.70 13.18 -7.07
C PRO A 26 15.92 13.81 -5.90
N PRO A 27 15.27 13.00 -5.05
CA PRO A 27 14.68 13.47 -3.82
C PRO A 27 15.71 14.24 -2.99
N THR A 28 15.28 15.35 -2.37
CA THR A 28 16.16 16.17 -1.52
C THR A 28 16.29 15.65 -0.09
N VAL A 29 15.66 14.51 0.20
CA VAL A 29 15.68 13.79 1.48
C VAL A 29 15.83 12.31 1.19
N GLU A 30 16.22 11.54 2.19
CA GLU A 30 16.37 10.10 2.06
C GLU A 30 15.03 9.43 1.72
N LEU A 31 15.06 8.46 0.80
CA LEU A 31 13.85 7.71 0.42
C LEU A 31 13.25 6.97 1.60
N SER A 32 14.08 6.53 2.55
CA SER A 32 13.63 5.85 3.77
C SER A 32 12.79 6.75 4.67
N GLU A 33 13.07 8.06 4.76
CA GLU A 33 12.25 9.02 5.51
C GLU A 33 10.88 9.23 4.85
N ILE A 34 10.84 9.30 3.52
CA ILE A 34 9.58 9.40 2.77
C ILE A 34 8.75 8.14 2.98
N VAL A 35 9.35 6.96 2.87
CA VAL A 35 8.67 5.68 3.09
C VAL A 35 8.19 5.58 4.53
N ASN A 36 9.02 5.90 5.52
CA ASN A 36 8.64 5.93 6.94
C ASN A 36 7.44 6.86 7.19
N SER A 37 7.41 8.03 6.55
CA SER A 37 6.28 8.96 6.63
C SER A 37 4.99 8.38 6.05
N ILE A 38 5.08 7.64 4.95
CA ILE A 38 3.93 6.92 4.36
C ILE A 38 3.47 5.80 5.29
N LEU A 39 4.40 5.01 5.82
CA LEU A 39 4.10 3.94 6.77
C LEU A 39 3.42 4.50 8.03
N TYR A 40 3.82 5.69 8.49
CA TYR A 40 3.18 6.35 9.62
C TYR A 40 1.71 6.66 9.31
N LYS A 41 1.43 7.23 8.13
CA LYS A 41 0.06 7.46 7.64
C LYS A 41 -0.74 6.17 7.59
N LEU A 42 -0.18 5.09 7.07
CA LEU A 42 -0.88 3.82 6.91
C LEU A 42 -1.14 3.13 8.26
N LYS A 43 -0.17 3.19 9.19
CA LYS A 43 -0.29 2.62 10.54
C LYS A 43 -1.30 3.36 11.41
N THR A 44 -1.34 4.69 11.32
CA THR A 44 -2.16 5.52 12.22
C THR A 44 -3.50 5.96 11.64
N GLY A 45 -3.64 5.92 10.31
CA GLY A 45 -4.84 6.42 9.64
C GLY A 45 -4.98 7.95 9.59
N VAL A 46 -4.08 8.73 10.20
CA VAL A 46 -4.15 10.20 10.31
C VAL A 46 -4.43 10.90 8.98
N HIS A 47 -5.30 11.91 8.88
CA HIS A 47 -5.51 12.61 7.61
C HIS A 47 -4.19 13.19 7.05
N TRP A 48 -4.05 13.23 5.72
CA TRP A 48 -2.81 13.69 5.07
C TRP A 48 -2.40 15.10 5.52
N GLU A 49 -3.36 16.01 5.65
CA GLU A 49 -3.12 17.38 6.12
C GLU A 49 -2.62 17.45 7.57
N HIS A 50 -2.93 16.43 8.38
CA HIS A 50 -2.50 16.31 9.77
C HIS A 50 -1.27 15.42 9.95
N LEU A 51 -0.58 15.05 8.86
CA LEU A 51 0.64 14.27 8.95
C LEU A 51 1.71 15.08 9.71
N PRO A 52 2.30 14.55 10.81
CA PRO A 52 3.24 15.31 11.65
C PRO A 52 4.64 15.36 11.02
N VAL A 53 4.76 16.01 9.86
CA VAL A 53 5.98 16.00 9.04
C VAL A 53 7.23 16.48 9.78
N ALA A 54 7.10 17.44 10.70
CA ALA A 54 8.23 17.92 11.50
C ALA A 54 8.83 16.83 12.42
N ALA A 55 8.05 15.82 12.81
CA ALA A 55 8.52 14.71 13.63
C ALA A 55 9.05 13.52 12.79
N LEU A 56 8.83 13.53 11.47
CA LEU A 56 9.07 12.41 10.56
C LEU A 56 10.30 12.59 9.67
N PHE A 57 10.94 13.76 9.69
CA PHE A 57 12.16 14.06 8.95
C PHE A 57 13.22 14.63 9.91
N GLU A 58 14.48 14.25 9.75
CA GLU A 58 15.58 14.73 10.63
C GLU A 58 16.23 16.01 10.10
N GLY A 59 16.31 16.16 8.78
CA GLY A 59 16.90 17.33 8.13
C GLY A 59 15.85 18.22 7.47
N LYS A 60 15.79 18.16 6.14
CA LYS A 60 14.82 18.95 5.37
C LYS A 60 13.42 18.36 5.54
N ILE A 61 12.51 19.14 6.12
CA ILE A 61 11.12 18.74 6.31
C ILE A 61 10.36 18.88 4.99
N LEU A 62 9.78 17.77 4.51
CA LEU A 62 8.87 17.81 3.36
C LEU A 62 7.45 18.17 3.79
N SER A 63 6.70 18.80 2.87
CA SER A 63 5.26 19.00 3.08
C SER A 63 4.50 17.68 2.97
N TYR A 64 3.34 17.59 3.63
CA TYR A 64 2.46 16.42 3.49
C TYR A 64 2.03 16.18 2.03
N LYS A 65 1.90 17.26 1.23
CA LYS A 65 1.56 17.16 -0.20
C LYS A 65 2.64 16.43 -0.99
N THR A 66 3.90 16.65 -0.64
CA THR A 66 5.04 15.96 -1.24
C THR A 66 5.05 14.48 -0.87
N VAL A 67 4.81 14.14 0.41
CA VAL A 67 4.69 12.74 0.84
C VAL A 67 3.52 12.05 0.13
N PHE A 68 2.36 12.71 0.04
CA PHE A 68 1.20 12.21 -0.69
C PHE A 68 1.48 12.02 -2.19
N TYR A 69 2.23 12.92 -2.82
CA TYR A 69 2.65 12.77 -4.21
C TYR A 69 3.43 11.47 -4.41
N HIS A 70 4.42 11.19 -3.56
CA HIS A 70 5.20 9.94 -3.62
C HIS A 70 4.31 8.72 -3.40
N TYR A 71 3.47 8.74 -2.37
CA TYR A 71 2.50 7.67 -2.10
C TYR A 71 1.63 7.37 -3.31
N ARG A 72 0.97 8.39 -3.87
CA ARG A 72 0.07 8.25 -5.01
C ARG A 72 0.80 7.76 -6.26
N LYS A 73 2.01 8.27 -6.51
CA LYS A 73 2.86 7.84 -7.62
C LYS A 73 3.17 6.34 -7.51
N TRP A 74 3.61 5.89 -6.34
CA TRP A 74 3.96 4.49 -6.10
C TRP A 74 2.75 3.56 -6.09
N CYS A 75 1.58 4.01 -5.62
CA CYS A 75 0.32 3.29 -5.79
C CYS A 75 0.01 3.04 -7.26
N LYS A 76 0.07 4.08 -8.11
CA LYS A 76 -0.21 3.95 -9.55
C LYS A 76 0.77 3.03 -10.27
N GLN A 77 1.98 2.87 -9.73
CA GLN A 77 3.02 2.03 -10.30
C GLN A 77 3.01 0.61 -9.74
N GLY A 78 2.09 0.26 -8.83
CA GLY A 78 1.99 -1.08 -8.27
C GLY A 78 3.05 -1.42 -7.22
N VAL A 79 3.91 -0.46 -6.84
CA VAL A 79 5.07 -0.67 -5.95
C VAL A 79 4.69 -1.42 -4.67
N TRP A 80 3.63 -1.00 -3.98
CA TRP A 80 3.23 -1.61 -2.71
C TRP A 80 2.82 -3.08 -2.88
N ARG A 81 2.20 -3.41 -4.02
CA ARG A 81 1.84 -4.78 -4.36
C ARG A 81 3.10 -5.61 -4.62
N ASP A 82 4.07 -5.05 -5.34
CA ASP A 82 5.32 -5.74 -5.64
C ASP A 82 6.13 -6.01 -4.36
N CYS A 83 6.30 -5.00 -3.49
CA CYS A 83 6.92 -5.18 -2.17
C CYS A 83 6.23 -6.28 -1.36
N TRP A 84 4.90 -6.27 -1.33
CA TRP A 84 4.11 -7.27 -0.60
C TRP A 84 4.32 -8.68 -1.14
N ILE A 85 4.27 -8.87 -2.46
CA ILE A 85 4.48 -10.17 -3.11
C ILE A 85 5.88 -10.70 -2.81
N GLU A 86 6.90 -9.86 -2.92
CA GLU A 86 8.29 -10.29 -2.70
C GLU A 86 8.58 -10.59 -1.23
N LEU A 87 7.98 -9.83 -0.31
CA LEU A 87 8.03 -10.13 1.12
C LEU A 87 7.37 -11.48 1.43
N LEU A 88 6.18 -11.74 0.89
CA LEU A 88 5.51 -13.03 1.05
C LEU A 88 6.33 -14.19 0.45
N LYS A 89 6.94 -14.00 -0.72
CA LYS A 89 7.81 -15.02 -1.33
C LYS A 89 8.99 -15.36 -0.42
N ARG A 90 9.69 -14.35 0.10
CA ARG A 90 10.84 -14.51 0.99
C ARG A 90 10.48 -15.22 2.30
N HIS A 91 9.30 -14.93 2.83
CA HIS A 91 8.82 -15.47 4.10
C HIS A 91 7.81 -16.62 3.93
N SER A 92 7.69 -17.19 2.73
CA SER A 92 6.69 -18.22 2.41
C SER A 92 6.74 -19.43 3.34
N LYS A 93 7.93 -19.82 3.80
CA LYS A 93 8.13 -20.91 4.76
C LYS A 93 7.48 -20.68 6.14
N TYR A 94 7.12 -19.44 6.47
CA TYR A 94 6.44 -19.09 7.71
C TYR A 94 4.93 -18.94 7.54
N LEU A 95 4.43 -19.01 6.31
CA LEU A 95 3.01 -18.91 6.02
C LEU A 95 2.40 -20.31 6.04
N ASP A 96 1.48 -20.53 6.97
CA ASP A 96 0.60 -21.70 6.90
C ASP A 96 -0.45 -21.45 5.81
N LEU A 97 -0.33 -22.21 4.70
CA LEU A 97 -1.22 -22.13 3.54
C LEU A 97 -2.17 -23.34 3.48
N SER A 98 -2.32 -24.10 4.58
CA SER A 98 -3.17 -25.29 4.63
C SER A 98 -4.67 -24.98 4.54
N SER A 99 -5.08 -23.77 4.91
CA SER A 99 -6.45 -23.27 4.80
C SER A 99 -6.49 -21.93 4.07
N GLY A 100 -7.50 -21.76 3.20
CA GLY A 100 -7.77 -20.49 2.54
C GLY A 100 -9.23 -20.09 2.73
N ASP A 101 -9.45 -19.01 3.45
CA ASP A 101 -10.79 -18.43 3.63
C ASP A 101 -11.05 -17.41 2.54
N ILE A 102 -12.03 -17.70 1.69
CA ILE A 102 -12.47 -16.82 0.62
C ILE A 102 -13.87 -16.34 0.97
N ASP A 103 -13.99 -15.07 1.36
CA ASP A 103 -15.29 -14.42 1.54
C ASP A 103 -15.67 -13.61 0.29
N GLY A 104 -16.93 -13.71 -0.09
CA GLY A 104 -17.49 -13.09 -1.26
C GLY A 104 -18.89 -12.57 -0.96
N SER A 105 -19.08 -11.26 -1.08
CA SER A 105 -20.40 -10.66 -1.00
C SER A 105 -21.09 -10.72 -2.36
N HIS A 106 -22.38 -11.05 -2.37
CA HIS A 106 -23.20 -11.10 -3.57
C HIS A 106 -24.47 -10.32 -3.31
N THR A 107 -24.85 -9.41 -4.18
CA THR A 107 -26.11 -8.67 -4.08
C THR A 107 -27.09 -9.15 -5.15
N THR A 108 -28.36 -9.29 -4.80
CA THR A 108 -29.39 -9.70 -5.77
C THR A 108 -29.57 -8.61 -6.83
N ALA A 109 -29.43 -8.98 -8.10
CA ALA A 109 -29.63 -8.07 -9.23
C ALA A 109 -31.08 -8.16 -9.71
N ILE A 110 -31.98 -7.44 -9.04
CA ILE A 110 -33.39 -7.36 -9.42
C ILE A 110 -33.47 -6.63 -10.76
N ARG A 111 -34.07 -7.27 -11.78
CA ARG A 111 -34.11 -6.84 -13.21
C ARG A 111 -32.86 -7.10 -14.04
N GLY A 112 -31.86 -7.79 -13.49
CA GLY A 112 -30.66 -8.19 -14.22
C GLY A 112 -29.61 -7.09 -14.36
N GLY A 113 -28.68 -7.25 -15.30
CA GLY A 113 -27.47 -6.46 -15.49
C GLY A 113 -26.53 -7.19 -16.46
N GLU A 114 -25.50 -6.51 -16.96
CA GLU A 114 -24.57 -7.07 -17.95
C GLU A 114 -23.70 -8.20 -17.38
N ASP A 115 -23.36 -8.12 -16.09
CA ASP A 115 -22.55 -9.12 -15.38
C ASP A 115 -23.30 -9.70 -14.16
N ILE A 116 -24.24 -10.61 -14.46
CA ILE A 116 -25.05 -11.32 -13.45
C ILE A 116 -24.91 -12.83 -13.61
N GLY A 117 -24.72 -13.52 -12.49
CA GLY A 117 -24.70 -14.98 -12.42
C GLY A 117 -25.85 -15.51 -11.56
N TYR A 118 -26.36 -16.70 -11.87
CA TYR A 118 -27.29 -17.38 -10.95
C TYR A 118 -26.53 -17.90 -9.73
N GLN A 119 -27.00 -17.55 -8.52
CA GLN A 119 -26.42 -18.03 -7.27
C GLN A 119 -27.35 -19.03 -6.59
N GLY A 120 -26.89 -20.28 -6.47
CA GLY A 120 -27.68 -21.39 -5.93
C GLY A 120 -28.14 -21.18 -4.48
N ARG A 121 -27.27 -20.63 -3.63
CA ARG A 121 -27.60 -20.38 -2.21
C ARG A 121 -28.78 -19.41 -2.04
N LYS A 122 -28.84 -18.32 -2.80
CA LYS A 122 -29.94 -17.33 -2.76
C LYS A 122 -31.08 -17.65 -3.72
N LYS A 123 -30.92 -18.62 -4.62
CA LYS A 123 -31.88 -18.96 -5.69
C LYS A 123 -32.32 -17.72 -6.51
N ARG A 124 -31.35 -16.86 -6.81
CA ARG A 124 -31.55 -15.58 -7.51
C ARG A 124 -30.37 -15.28 -8.42
N ARG A 125 -30.56 -14.41 -9.42
CA ARG A 125 -29.44 -13.80 -10.15
C ARG A 125 -28.80 -12.72 -9.27
N THR A 126 -27.48 -12.80 -9.12
CA THR A 126 -26.69 -11.92 -8.25
C THR A 126 -25.49 -11.36 -9.01
N THR A 127 -24.96 -10.26 -8.51
CA THR A 127 -23.69 -9.65 -8.94
C THR A 127 -22.77 -9.52 -7.72
N ASN A 128 -21.46 -9.49 -7.94
CA ASN A 128 -20.44 -9.30 -6.90
C ASN A 128 -20.21 -7.82 -6.59
#